data_AF-A0A7C1DUW1-F1
#
_entry.id   AF-A0A7C1DUW1-F1
#
_cell.length_a   1.000
_cell.length_b   1.000
_cell.length_c   1.000
_cell.angle_alpha   90.00
_cell.angle_beta   90.00
_cell.angle_gamma   90.00
#
_symmetry.space_group_name_H-M   'P 1'
#
loop_
_entity.id
_entity.type
_entity.pdbx_description
1 polymer ?
#
loop_
_entity_poly.entity_id
_entity_poly.type
_entity_poly.pdbx_seq_one_letter_code
_entity_poly.pdbx_strand_id
1 'polypeptide(L)'
;MRVWLTVLLVVALAAAAQAHVPLSGGRNDLLGHAFAVDDPTKSWVVYDRLDAGGTAKYYRFGMHQGEELRLSVFTPEECAFAPGMVVMGPGIESSGTVPPYVEVPEGAGAAVIPGQAPEEAEFEPFTPAAIYPGATYSVVVPAAGTYYVAVFEADEGSAFGLVVGFREAFTPTEFLLVPVAVLGIHQWEGQSLAFILAPMTLTLIVGSGLLAIGLRSKTIALEGLFGWLAIGAGLLYLGTGLMLLLQTAVALETTGLDPAAVLPFLYVLIAAILGTFAIRTGLARNGRASLSGGVLMGVIGLLGLFTWSGLLLGPVLALVAGVLGIGRGGE
;
A
#
# COMPACT_ATOMS: atom_id res chain seq x y z
N MET A 1 -11.42 -11.60 -25.45
CA MET A 1 -10.48 -11.89 -24.32
C MET A 1 -9.28 -10.96 -24.30
N ARG A 2 -8.55 -10.73 -25.41
CA ARG A 2 -7.40 -9.80 -25.45
C ARG A 2 -7.73 -8.34 -25.09
N VAL A 3 -8.78 -7.76 -25.66
CA VAL A 3 -9.19 -6.36 -25.40
C VAL A 3 -9.58 -6.15 -23.94
N TRP A 4 -10.36 -7.04 -23.35
CA TRP A 4 -10.80 -6.95 -21.96
C TRP A 4 -9.64 -7.02 -20.95
N LEU A 5 -8.62 -7.85 -21.20
CA LEU A 5 -7.42 -7.91 -20.37
C LEU A 5 -6.60 -6.62 -20.45
N THR A 6 -6.47 -6.05 -21.65
CA THR A 6 -5.79 -4.77 -21.83
C THR A 6 -6.55 -3.64 -21.13
N VAL A 7 -7.87 -3.58 -21.28
CA VAL A 7 -8.70 -2.59 -20.58
C VAL A 7 -8.56 -2.74 -19.07
N LEU A 8 -8.64 -3.96 -18.56
CA LEU A 8 -8.53 -4.22 -17.13
C LEU A 8 -7.15 -3.82 -16.57
N LEU A 9 -6.08 -4.11 -17.31
CA LEU A 9 -4.73 -3.69 -16.96
C LEU A 9 -4.57 -2.17 -16.97
N VAL A 10 -5.12 -1.48 -17.98
CA VAL A 10 -5.06 -0.02 -18.07
C VAL A 10 -5.82 0.62 -16.92
N VAL A 11 -6.99 0.08 -16.55
CA VAL A 11 -7.76 0.56 -15.40
C VAL A 11 -7.00 0.35 -14.09
N ALA A 12 -6.38 -0.81 -13.88
CA ALA A 12 -5.59 -1.08 -12.68
C ALA A 12 -4.38 -0.14 -12.59
N LEU A 13 -3.64 0.04 -13.67
CA LEU A 13 -2.49 0.96 -13.73
C LEU A 13 -2.88 2.42 -13.51
N ALA A 14 -4.01 2.85 -14.08
CA ALA A 14 -4.53 4.20 -13.87
C ALA A 14 -4.94 4.42 -12.41
N ALA A 15 -5.58 3.43 -11.79
CA ALA A 15 -5.93 3.50 -10.37
C ALA A 15 -4.68 3.57 -9.50
N ALA A 16 -3.68 2.71 -9.73
CA ALA A 16 -2.42 2.69 -8.97
C ALA A 16 -1.69 4.05 -8.92
N ALA A 17 -1.83 4.86 -9.97
CA ALA A 17 -1.22 6.19 -10.04
C ALA A 17 -1.86 7.21 -9.08
N GLN A 18 -3.06 6.92 -8.57
CA GLN A 18 -3.86 7.80 -7.71
C GLN A 18 -3.71 7.49 -6.20
N ALA A 19 -2.87 6.52 -5.82
CA ALA A 19 -2.69 6.18 -4.42
C ALA A 19 -1.78 7.19 -3.68
N HIS A 20 -1.90 7.27 -2.36
CA HIS A 20 -0.94 8.00 -1.54
C HIS A 20 0.40 7.26 -1.46
N VAL A 21 1.50 8.01 -1.36
CA VAL A 21 2.82 7.40 -1.14
C VAL A 21 3.03 7.20 0.37
N PRO A 22 3.21 5.96 0.85
CA PRO A 22 3.34 5.67 2.27
C PRO A 22 4.74 6.01 2.79
N LEU A 23 4.79 6.65 3.96
CA LEU A 23 5.98 6.92 4.74
C LEU A 23 5.78 6.34 6.14
N SER A 24 6.88 5.92 6.79
CA SER A 24 6.85 5.57 8.21
C SER A 24 7.42 6.72 9.02
N GLY A 25 6.68 7.10 10.06
CA GLY A 25 7.15 8.06 11.06
C GLY A 25 8.42 7.60 11.79
N GLY A 26 8.92 8.44 12.69
CA GLY A 26 10.20 8.20 13.36
C GLY A 26 10.25 8.71 14.80
N ARG A 27 11.45 9.10 15.23
CA ARG A 27 11.66 9.81 16.51
C ARG A 27 11.49 11.30 16.30
N ASN A 28 10.24 11.71 16.12
CA ASN A 28 9.80 13.08 15.87
C ASN A 28 8.93 13.62 17.01
N ASP A 29 9.23 13.22 18.25
CA ASP A 29 8.50 13.60 19.46
C ASP A 29 8.80 15.03 19.95
N LEU A 30 9.78 15.69 19.33
CA LEU A 30 10.24 17.04 19.67
C LEU A 30 10.25 17.92 18.41
N LEU A 31 9.95 19.21 18.55
CA LEU A 31 9.90 20.14 17.43
C LEU A 31 11.24 20.22 16.67
N GLY A 32 12.36 20.20 17.40
CA GLY A 32 13.71 20.20 16.82
C GLY A 32 14.04 18.95 16.00
N HIS A 33 13.29 17.86 16.19
CA HIS A 33 13.41 16.58 15.49
C HIS A 33 12.22 16.30 14.56
N ALA A 34 11.43 17.32 14.23
CA ALA A 34 10.26 17.18 13.35
C ALA A 34 10.62 16.46 12.04
N PHE A 35 9.80 15.46 11.69
CA PHE A 35 9.98 14.65 10.49
C PHE A 35 9.78 15.53 9.24
N ALA A 36 10.77 15.56 8.35
CA ALA A 36 10.70 16.35 7.14
C ALA A 36 9.85 15.63 6.09
N VAL A 37 8.81 16.30 5.59
CA VAL A 37 8.06 15.83 4.41
C VAL A 37 8.48 16.68 3.23
N ASP A 38 9.22 16.06 2.32
CA ASP A 38 9.68 16.70 1.08
C ASP A 38 8.53 16.81 0.08
N ASP A 39 8.46 17.91 -0.67
CA ASP A 39 7.38 18.21 -1.63
C ASP A 39 5.98 18.03 -1.00
N PRO A 40 5.59 18.90 -0.06
CA PRO A 40 4.33 18.79 0.69
C PRO A 40 3.06 18.94 -0.16
N THR A 41 3.20 19.27 -1.45
CA THR A 41 2.07 19.28 -2.40
C THR A 41 1.76 17.88 -2.94
N LYS A 42 2.76 17.00 -2.95
CA LYS A 42 2.60 15.59 -3.32
C LYS A 42 1.78 14.88 -2.24
N SER A 43 0.95 13.94 -2.66
CA SER A 43 0.06 13.16 -1.83
C SER A 43 0.84 12.08 -1.06
N TRP A 44 1.17 12.37 0.19
CA TRP A 44 1.86 11.49 1.13
C TRP A 44 0.91 11.00 2.23
N VAL A 45 1.18 9.83 2.79
CA VAL A 45 0.61 9.40 4.07
C VAL A 45 1.74 8.94 4.98
N VAL A 46 1.86 9.57 6.15
CA VAL A 46 2.81 9.15 7.18
C VAL A 46 2.08 8.30 8.22
N TYR A 47 2.44 7.01 8.30
CA TYR A 47 1.93 6.08 9.29
C TYR A 47 2.80 6.14 10.54
N ASP A 48 2.20 6.51 11.67
CA ASP A 48 2.90 6.74 12.93
C ASP A 48 2.04 6.32 14.13
N ARG A 49 2.56 6.52 15.35
CA ARG A 49 1.86 6.22 16.60
C ARG A 49 2.09 7.32 17.63
N LEU A 50 1.06 7.61 18.41
CA LEU A 50 1.18 8.40 19.63
C LEU A 50 1.27 7.48 20.84
N ASP A 51 2.11 7.86 21.80
CA ASP A 51 2.13 7.26 23.12
C ASP A 51 1.09 7.96 24.01
N ALA A 52 0.47 7.22 24.93
CA ALA A 52 -0.51 7.78 25.86
C ALA A 52 0.15 8.79 26.82
N GLY A 53 -0.65 9.73 27.36
CA GLY A 53 -0.20 10.68 28.37
C GLY A 53 0.32 12.02 27.82
N GLY A 54 -0.32 12.55 26.79
CA GLY A 54 -0.08 13.92 26.31
C GLY A 54 1.20 14.05 25.49
N THR A 55 1.32 13.24 24.45
CA THR A 55 2.45 13.30 23.51
C THR A 55 2.04 13.93 22.18
N ALA A 56 3.04 14.40 21.43
CA ALA A 56 2.83 14.94 20.10
C ALA A 56 3.92 14.47 19.14
N LYS A 57 3.55 14.27 17.88
CA LYS A 57 4.46 13.97 16.77
C LYS A 57 4.55 15.17 15.84
N TYR A 58 5.76 15.63 15.57
CA TYR A 58 6.01 16.83 14.79
C TYR A 58 6.45 16.48 13.37
N TYR A 59 5.90 17.22 12.41
CA TYR A 59 6.26 17.15 11.01
C TYR A 59 6.55 18.56 10.50
N ARG A 60 7.48 18.69 9.56
CA ARG A 60 7.89 19.98 9.00
C ARG A 60 7.85 19.98 7.48
N PHE A 61 7.51 21.14 6.93
CA PHE A 61 7.26 21.37 5.51
C PHE A 61 7.97 22.64 5.06
N GLY A 62 8.61 22.61 3.89
CA GLY A 62 9.01 23.83 3.19
C GLY A 62 7.91 24.22 2.20
N MET A 63 7.34 25.41 2.35
CA MET A 63 6.26 25.90 1.48
C MET A 63 6.63 27.23 0.84
N HIS A 64 6.15 27.47 -0.38
CA HIS A 64 6.15 28.76 -1.04
C HIS A 64 4.80 29.47 -0.91
N GLN A 65 4.82 30.81 -0.88
CA GLN A 65 3.60 31.61 -0.87
C GLN A 65 2.66 31.22 -2.03
N GLY A 66 1.39 31.00 -1.71
CA GLY A 66 0.37 30.61 -2.69
C GLY A 66 0.24 29.10 -2.93
N GLU A 67 1.12 28.26 -2.36
CA GLU A 67 0.92 26.81 -2.34
C GLU A 67 -0.19 26.43 -1.33
N GLU A 68 -0.89 25.33 -1.58
CA GLU A 68 -1.90 24.80 -0.65
C GLU A 68 -1.26 23.78 0.29
N LEU A 69 -1.35 24.02 1.60
CA LEU A 69 -1.08 23.03 2.63
C LEU A 69 -2.37 22.29 2.93
N ARG A 70 -2.47 21.04 2.50
CA ARG A 70 -3.60 20.15 2.79
C ARG A 70 -3.15 19.03 3.72
N LEU A 71 -3.89 18.85 4.81
CA LEU A 71 -3.61 17.89 5.86
C LEU A 71 -4.88 17.13 6.23
N SER A 72 -4.74 15.84 6.54
CA SER A 72 -5.79 15.04 7.17
C SER A 72 -5.17 14.06 8.14
N VAL A 73 -5.84 13.78 9.26
CA VAL A 73 -5.45 12.74 10.21
C VAL A 73 -6.56 11.71 10.26
N PHE A 74 -6.19 10.43 10.26
CA PHE A 74 -7.11 9.31 10.41
C PHE A 74 -6.51 8.24 11.33
N THR A 75 -7.34 7.32 11.83
CA THR A 75 -6.93 6.19 12.67
C THR A 75 -7.39 4.86 12.05
N PRO A 76 -6.75 3.72 12.38
CA PRO A 76 -7.17 2.40 11.90
C PRO A 76 -8.22 1.73 12.79
N GLU A 77 -8.53 2.30 13.95
CA GLU A 77 -9.40 1.71 14.97
C GLU A 77 -10.51 2.69 15.37
N GLU A 78 -11.72 2.16 15.56
CA GLU A 78 -12.86 2.87 16.17
C GLU A 78 -12.61 3.01 17.67
N CYS A 79 -12.35 4.21 18.20
CA CYS A 79 -12.22 4.39 19.65
C CYS A 79 -12.15 5.86 20.09
N ALA A 80 -12.04 6.04 21.41
CA ALA A 80 -11.80 7.31 22.12
C ALA A 80 -10.53 8.05 21.66
N PHE A 81 -9.62 7.39 20.95
CA PHE A 81 -8.44 8.00 20.37
C PHE A 81 -8.81 8.81 19.12
N ALA A 82 -9.01 10.11 19.30
CA ALA A 82 -9.34 11.07 18.25
C ALA A 82 -8.24 12.14 18.15
N PRO A 83 -7.08 11.82 17.54
CA PRO A 83 -5.96 12.74 17.50
C PRO A 83 -6.31 14.02 16.72
N GLY A 84 -5.96 15.16 17.31
CA GLY A 84 -6.04 16.47 16.67
C GLY A 84 -4.72 16.87 16.02
N MET A 85 -4.70 18.06 15.43
CA MET A 85 -3.48 18.66 14.91
C MET A 85 -3.34 20.13 15.26
N VAL A 86 -2.12 20.58 15.54
CA VAL A 86 -1.76 21.99 15.63
C VAL A 86 -0.94 22.35 14.40
N VAL A 87 -1.48 23.19 13.53
CA VAL A 87 -0.81 23.66 12.32
C VAL A 87 -0.14 24.99 12.62
N MET A 88 1.16 25.07 12.36
CA MET A 88 2.01 26.18 12.77
C MET A 88 2.82 26.71 11.61
N GLY A 89 2.98 28.03 11.52
CA GLY A 89 3.86 28.61 10.51
C GLY A 89 3.69 30.11 10.31
N PRO A 90 4.45 30.69 9.38
CA PRO A 90 4.39 32.11 9.09
C PRO A 90 3.02 32.48 8.51
N GLY A 91 2.38 33.48 9.13
CA GLY A 91 1.08 34.02 8.70
C GLY A 91 -0.12 33.09 8.94
N ILE A 92 0.06 31.93 9.59
CA ILE A 92 -1.09 31.16 10.11
C ILE A 92 -1.80 32.01 11.17
N GLU A 93 -3.12 32.09 11.11
CA GLU A 93 -3.90 32.78 12.13
C GLU A 93 -4.01 31.92 13.38
N SER A 94 -3.64 32.50 14.54
CA SER A 94 -3.74 31.78 15.81
C SER A 94 -5.20 31.54 16.19
N SER A 95 -5.58 30.28 16.36
CA SER A 95 -6.94 29.88 16.69
C SER A 95 -6.97 28.63 17.58
N GLY A 96 -7.92 28.60 18.52
CA GLY A 96 -8.00 27.55 19.55
C GLY A 96 -6.93 27.70 20.65
N THR A 97 -6.85 26.69 21.51
CA THR A 97 -5.91 26.65 22.64
C THR A 97 -4.90 25.54 22.41
N VAL A 98 -3.62 25.90 22.21
CA VAL A 98 -2.55 24.92 22.00
C VAL A 98 -2.36 24.10 23.30
N PRO A 99 -2.32 22.76 23.23
CA PRO A 99 -2.05 21.94 24.40
C PRO A 99 -0.69 22.28 25.05
N PRO A 100 -0.56 22.24 26.38
CA PRO A 100 0.66 22.70 27.07
C PRO A 100 1.91 21.86 26.78
N TYR A 101 1.73 20.65 26.26
CA TYR A 101 2.79 19.73 25.85
C TYR A 101 3.15 19.84 24.36
N VAL A 102 2.50 20.74 23.61
CA VAL A 102 2.82 21.02 22.20
C VAL A 102 3.70 22.26 22.10
N GLU A 103 4.88 22.10 21.51
CA GLU A 103 5.85 23.15 21.24
C GLU A 103 5.47 23.94 19.97
N VAL A 104 5.47 25.26 20.06
CA VAL A 104 5.24 26.16 18.92
C VAL A 104 6.52 26.91 18.59
N PRO A 105 6.97 26.93 17.31
CA PRO A 105 8.12 27.73 16.91
C PRO A 105 7.96 29.21 17.26
N GLU A 106 9.05 29.87 17.65
CA GLU A 106 9.03 31.31 17.96
C GLU A 106 8.56 32.12 16.74
N GLY A 107 7.59 33.02 16.97
CA GLY A 107 7.04 33.89 15.93
C GLY A 107 6.07 33.21 14.96
N ALA A 108 5.78 31.91 15.11
CA ALA A 108 4.76 31.24 14.31
C ALA A 108 3.36 31.49 14.88
N GLY A 109 2.38 31.64 13.99
CA GLY A 109 0.97 31.48 14.37
C GLY A 109 0.61 30.00 14.47
N ALA A 110 -0.43 29.67 15.23
CA ALA A 110 -0.82 28.29 15.51
C ALA A 110 -2.35 28.09 15.48
N ALA A 111 -2.82 27.27 14.55
CA ALA A 111 -4.23 26.88 14.44
C ALA A 111 -4.44 25.47 15.02
N VAL A 112 -5.29 25.36 16.03
CA VAL A 112 -5.63 24.08 16.67
C VAL A 112 -6.88 23.49 16.02
N ILE A 113 -6.73 22.32 15.42
CA ILE A 113 -7.80 21.56 14.81
C ILE A 113 -8.05 20.34 15.70
N PRO A 114 -9.15 20.31 16.46
CA PRO A 114 -9.46 19.19 17.34
C PRO A 114 -9.76 17.94 16.51
N GLY A 115 -9.31 16.78 16.98
CA GLY A 115 -9.72 15.50 16.42
C GLY A 115 -11.18 15.21 16.77
N GLN A 116 -11.88 14.58 15.84
CA GLN A 116 -13.25 14.11 16.04
C GLN A 116 -13.28 12.62 15.71
N ALA A 117 -13.79 11.80 16.61
CA ALA A 117 -14.04 10.41 16.25
C ALA A 117 -15.17 10.39 15.20
N PRO A 118 -14.95 9.82 14.00
CA PRO A 118 -15.99 9.73 13.00
C PRO A 118 -17.06 8.72 13.43
N GLU A 119 -18.28 8.91 12.94
CA GLU A 119 -19.40 8.00 13.24
C GLU A 119 -19.26 6.63 12.56
N GLU A 120 -18.62 6.60 11.39
CA GLU A 120 -18.46 5.40 10.55
C GLU A 120 -17.04 5.33 9.98
N ALA A 121 -16.61 4.11 9.65
CA ALA A 121 -15.35 3.87 8.95
C ALA A 121 -15.51 4.07 7.44
N GLU A 122 -14.47 4.61 6.79
CA GLU A 122 -14.36 4.67 5.33
C GLU A 122 -13.50 3.51 4.80
N PHE A 123 -13.87 2.99 3.63
CA PHE A 123 -13.11 1.93 2.96
C PHE A 123 -12.00 2.52 2.09
N GLU A 124 -10.75 2.16 2.37
CA GLU A 124 -9.59 2.53 1.55
C GLU A 124 -9.33 1.42 0.51
N PRO A 125 -9.54 1.65 -0.80
CA PRO A 125 -9.52 0.59 -1.79
C PRO A 125 -8.14 0.15 -2.30
N PHE A 126 -7.08 0.96 -2.11
CA PHE A 126 -5.75 0.63 -2.61
C PHE A 126 -4.99 -0.34 -1.71
N THR A 127 -5.15 -0.15 -0.40
CA THR A 127 -4.71 -0.99 0.69
C THR A 127 -5.96 -1.35 1.47
N PRO A 128 -6.75 -2.36 1.04
CA PRO A 128 -8.06 -2.67 1.61
C PRO A 128 -8.06 -2.64 3.13
N ALA A 129 -8.57 -1.54 3.67
CA ALA A 129 -8.50 -1.18 5.08
C ALA A 129 -9.72 -0.35 5.46
N ALA A 130 -10.07 -0.41 6.73
CA ALA A 130 -11.03 0.50 7.34
C ALA A 130 -10.25 1.66 7.96
N ILE A 131 -10.61 2.89 7.61
CA ILE A 131 -10.01 4.10 8.19
C ILE A 131 -11.08 4.96 8.84
N TYR A 132 -10.70 5.64 9.91
CA TYR A 132 -11.56 6.55 10.67
C TYR A 132 -10.99 7.96 10.51
N PRO A 133 -11.53 8.79 9.59
CA PRO A 133 -11.10 10.18 9.41
C PRO A 133 -11.37 11.03 10.65
N GLY A 134 -10.37 11.76 11.14
CA GLY A 134 -10.46 12.48 12.41
C GLY A 134 -10.46 14.00 12.31
N ALA A 135 -9.46 14.56 11.64
CA ALA A 135 -9.29 16.01 11.51
C ALA A 135 -8.78 16.35 10.12
N THR A 136 -9.29 17.44 9.53
CA THR A 136 -8.84 17.92 8.22
C THR A 136 -8.51 19.41 8.28
N TYR A 137 -7.53 19.82 7.49
CA TYR A 137 -7.13 21.21 7.38
C TYR A 137 -6.64 21.51 5.96
N SER A 138 -7.05 22.64 5.41
CA SER A 138 -6.53 23.15 4.14
C SER A 138 -6.41 24.66 4.21
N VAL A 139 -5.25 25.18 3.78
CA VAL A 139 -5.00 26.61 3.65
C VAL A 139 -4.06 26.88 2.49
N VAL A 140 -4.31 27.98 1.77
CA VAL A 140 -3.30 28.55 0.87
C VAL A 140 -2.32 29.34 1.72
N VAL A 141 -1.05 28.93 1.73
CA VAL A 141 -0.08 29.52 2.65
C VAL A 141 0.22 30.99 2.29
N PRO A 142 0.12 31.92 3.28
CA PRO A 142 0.19 33.35 3.00
C PRO A 142 1.62 33.87 2.81
N ALA A 143 2.62 33.10 3.25
CA ALA A 143 4.03 33.45 3.18
C ALA A 143 4.89 32.22 2.87
N ALA A 144 6.04 32.44 2.24
CA ALA A 144 7.03 31.37 2.09
C ALA A 144 7.74 31.13 3.44
N GLY A 145 8.05 29.87 3.73
CA GLY A 145 8.79 29.52 4.94
C GLY A 145 8.59 28.08 5.39
N THR A 146 9.04 27.80 6.61
CA THR A 146 8.85 26.49 7.24
C THR A 146 7.54 26.46 8.00
N TYR A 147 6.71 25.48 7.68
CA TYR A 147 5.48 25.15 8.38
C TYR A 147 5.69 23.86 9.17
N TYR A 148 4.94 23.71 10.24
CA TYR A 148 4.95 22.53 11.09
C TYR A 148 3.52 22.07 11.34
N VAL A 149 3.35 20.77 11.54
CA VAL A 149 2.15 20.22 12.17
C VAL A 149 2.56 19.33 13.33
N ALA A 150 1.91 19.50 14.46
CA ALA A 150 1.98 18.59 15.58
C ALA A 150 0.68 17.78 15.61
N VAL A 151 0.75 16.47 15.40
CA VAL A 151 -0.39 15.58 15.68
C VAL A 151 -0.34 15.22 17.14
N PHE A 152 -1.45 15.36 17.85
CA PHE A 152 -1.47 15.23 19.31
C PHE A 152 -2.72 14.51 19.81
N GLU A 153 -2.59 13.87 20.97
CA GLU A 153 -3.71 13.40 21.78
C GLU A 153 -3.35 13.51 23.27
N ALA A 154 -4.30 13.93 24.10
CA ALA A 154 -4.08 14.21 25.52
C ALA A 154 -4.00 12.94 26.39
N ASP A 155 -4.90 11.98 26.17
CA ASP A 155 -5.12 10.90 27.12
C ASP A 155 -4.72 9.55 26.53
N GLU A 156 -5.20 9.26 25.32
CA GLU A 156 -5.06 7.96 24.68
C GLU A 156 -3.86 7.91 23.72
N GLY A 157 -3.29 6.71 23.52
CA GLY A 157 -2.21 6.48 22.56
C GLY A 157 -2.54 5.35 21.62
N SER A 158 -2.57 5.63 20.32
CA SER A 158 -2.72 4.60 19.27
C SER A 158 -2.06 5.01 17.96
N ALA A 159 -2.25 4.18 16.94
CA ALA A 159 -1.82 4.40 15.57
C ALA A 159 -2.64 5.50 14.89
N PHE A 160 -1.96 6.34 14.11
CA PHE A 160 -2.60 7.34 13.25
C PHE A 160 -1.86 7.47 11.91
N GLY A 161 -2.59 7.88 10.89
CA GLY A 161 -2.07 8.28 9.59
C GLY A 161 -2.20 9.78 9.41
N LEU A 162 -1.13 10.45 8.98
CA LEU A 162 -1.13 11.85 8.57
C LEU A 162 -1.04 11.94 7.04
N VAL A 163 -2.12 12.34 6.40
CA VAL A 163 -2.15 12.69 4.98
C VAL A 163 -1.57 14.09 4.80
N VAL A 164 -0.68 14.26 3.83
CA VAL A 164 -0.11 15.55 3.43
C VAL A 164 -0.23 15.70 1.91
N GLY A 165 -0.64 16.88 1.47
CA GLY A 165 -0.73 17.21 0.05
C GLY A 165 -1.91 16.57 -0.67
N PHE A 166 -1.88 16.63 -2.00
CA PHE A 166 -3.01 16.20 -2.84
C PHE A 166 -2.61 15.77 -4.26
N ARG A 167 -1.39 16.09 -4.71
CA ARG A 167 -0.91 15.70 -6.04
C ARG A 167 -0.39 14.27 -6.01
N GLU A 168 -1.12 13.38 -6.64
CA GLU A 168 -0.72 11.98 -6.78
C GLU A 168 0.45 11.85 -7.77
N ALA A 169 1.59 11.35 -7.28
CA ALA A 169 2.79 11.14 -8.10
C ALA A 169 3.71 10.12 -7.43
N PHE A 170 4.13 9.09 -8.17
CA PHE A 170 5.09 8.08 -7.70
C PHE A 170 6.40 8.17 -8.47
N THR A 171 7.52 8.05 -7.74
CA THR A 171 8.79 7.67 -8.36
C THR A 171 8.77 6.17 -8.69
N PRO A 172 9.62 5.70 -9.62
CA PRO A 172 9.70 4.27 -9.92
C PRO A 172 10.01 3.40 -8.69
N THR A 173 10.88 3.87 -7.79
CA THR A 173 11.23 3.12 -6.57
C THR A 173 10.05 3.06 -5.60
N GLU A 174 9.35 4.17 -5.39
CA GLU A 174 8.15 4.20 -4.54
C GLU A 174 7.09 3.23 -5.08
N PHE A 175 6.84 3.27 -6.38
CA PHE A 175 5.89 2.37 -7.05
C PHE A 175 6.28 0.89 -6.87
N LEU A 176 7.56 0.55 -7.03
CA LEU A 176 8.02 -0.84 -6.87
C LEU A 176 7.91 -1.35 -5.42
N LEU A 177 7.97 -0.47 -4.43
CA LEU A 177 7.96 -0.85 -3.01
C LEU A 177 6.55 -0.86 -2.40
N VAL A 178 5.51 -0.46 -3.13
CA VAL A 178 4.09 -0.53 -2.68
C VAL A 178 3.73 -1.88 -2.04
N PRO A 179 4.06 -3.07 -2.59
CA PRO A 179 3.68 -4.34 -1.96
C PRO A 179 4.30 -4.54 -0.58
N VAL A 180 5.50 -4.00 -0.36
CA VAL A 180 6.19 -4.08 0.93
C VAL A 180 5.56 -3.09 1.91
N ALA A 181 5.23 -1.89 1.43
CA ALA A 181 4.55 -0.89 2.23
C ALA A 181 3.18 -1.35 2.70
N VAL A 182 2.37 -1.98 1.83
CA VAL A 182 1.06 -2.57 2.17
C VAL A 182 1.16 -3.59 3.31
N LEU A 183 2.19 -4.44 3.33
CA LEU A 183 2.41 -5.34 4.46
C LEU A 183 2.68 -4.56 5.75
N GLY A 184 3.47 -3.48 5.67
CA GLY A 184 3.74 -2.60 6.79
C GLY A 184 2.51 -1.86 7.30
N ILE A 185 1.61 -1.43 6.40
CA ILE A 185 0.35 -0.76 6.73
C ILE A 185 -0.56 -1.71 7.51
N HIS A 186 -0.75 -2.95 7.05
CA HIS A 186 -1.54 -3.92 7.80
C HIS A 186 -0.92 -4.29 9.16
N GLN A 187 0.41 -4.27 9.28
CA GLN A 187 1.05 -4.40 10.59
C GLN A 187 0.81 -3.19 11.50
N TRP A 188 0.81 -1.98 10.92
CA TRP A 188 0.50 -0.74 11.62
C TRP A 188 -0.96 -0.71 12.11
N GLU A 189 -1.89 -1.31 11.35
CA GLU A 189 -3.27 -1.60 11.76
C GLU A 189 -3.38 -2.65 12.88
N GLY A 190 -2.26 -3.26 13.32
CA GLY A 190 -2.23 -4.25 14.38
C GLY A 190 -2.31 -5.71 13.91
N GLN A 191 -2.34 -5.98 12.60
CA GLN A 191 -2.34 -7.35 12.10
C GLN A 191 -0.96 -8.00 12.22
N SER A 192 -0.92 -9.29 12.59
CA SER A 192 0.33 -10.05 12.57
C SER A 192 0.74 -10.42 11.14
N LEU A 193 2.05 -10.46 10.85
CA LEU A 193 2.55 -10.95 9.55
C LEU A 193 2.08 -12.37 9.22
N ALA A 194 1.91 -13.22 10.23
CA ALA A 194 1.40 -14.57 10.04
C ALA A 194 -0.04 -14.56 9.51
N PHE A 195 -0.89 -13.67 10.02
CA PHE A 195 -2.26 -13.50 9.54
C PHE A 195 -2.28 -12.92 8.12
N ILE A 196 -1.53 -11.84 7.88
CA ILE A 196 -1.44 -11.19 6.57
C ILE A 196 -0.98 -12.18 5.49
N LEU A 197 0.09 -12.95 5.77
CA LEU A 197 0.68 -13.88 4.81
C LEU A 197 0.04 -15.29 4.83
N ALA A 198 -0.96 -15.55 5.68
CA ALA A 198 -1.57 -16.87 5.79
C ALA A 198 -2.16 -17.37 4.45
N PRO A 199 -2.95 -16.56 3.70
CA PRO A 199 -3.52 -17.02 2.42
C PRO A 199 -2.44 -17.39 1.40
N MET A 200 -1.36 -16.59 1.32
CA MET A 200 -0.23 -16.86 0.44
C MET A 200 0.52 -18.14 0.84
N THR A 201 0.79 -18.30 2.15
CA THR A 201 1.48 -19.47 2.68
C THR A 201 0.67 -20.75 2.44
N LEU A 202 -0.64 -20.71 2.70
CA LEU A 202 -1.56 -21.83 2.43
C LEU A 202 -1.59 -22.17 0.95
N THR A 203 -1.62 -21.16 0.07
CA THR A 203 -1.59 -21.36 -1.38
C THR A 203 -0.31 -22.08 -1.83
N LEU A 204 0.84 -21.67 -1.28
CA LEU A 204 2.12 -22.31 -1.56
C LEU A 204 2.14 -23.76 -1.06
N ILE A 205 1.67 -24.03 0.16
CA ILE A 205 1.63 -25.38 0.74
C ILE A 205 0.71 -26.30 -0.06
N VAL A 206 -0.55 -25.87 -0.27
CA VAL A 206 -1.56 -26.67 -0.99
C VAL A 206 -1.15 -26.87 -2.45
N GLY A 207 -0.73 -25.80 -3.13
CA GLY A 207 -0.27 -25.85 -4.51
C GLY A 207 0.93 -26.78 -4.70
N SER A 208 1.92 -26.70 -3.81
CA SER A 208 3.10 -27.58 -3.83
C SER A 208 2.73 -29.03 -3.52
N GLY A 209 1.80 -29.25 -2.59
CA GLY A 209 1.27 -30.59 -2.27
C GLY A 209 0.57 -31.24 -3.46
N LEU A 210 -0.33 -30.49 -4.13
CA LEU A 210 -1.02 -30.95 -5.34
C LEU A 210 -0.03 -31.22 -6.48
N LEU A 211 0.97 -30.35 -6.65
CA LEU A 211 2.05 -30.56 -7.61
C LEU A 211 2.84 -31.85 -7.31
N ALA A 212 3.22 -32.08 -6.05
CA ALA A 212 3.92 -33.28 -5.64
C ALA A 212 3.10 -34.56 -5.87
N ILE A 213 1.79 -34.52 -5.57
CA ILE A 213 0.87 -35.63 -5.83
C ILE A 213 0.80 -35.91 -7.33
N GLY A 214 0.59 -34.88 -8.15
CA GLY A 214 0.48 -35.03 -9.60
C GLY A 214 1.77 -35.55 -10.24
N LEU A 215 2.93 -35.08 -9.78
CA LEU A 215 4.23 -35.58 -10.23
C LEU A 215 4.43 -37.06 -9.87
N ARG A 216 4.05 -37.46 -8.65
CA ARG A 216 4.14 -38.86 -8.21
C ARG A 216 3.19 -39.78 -8.97
N SER A 217 1.96 -39.32 -9.24
CA SER A 217 0.97 -40.06 -10.02
C SER A 217 1.19 -39.99 -11.53
N LYS A 218 2.22 -39.25 -11.98
CA LYS A 218 2.54 -39.01 -13.40
C LYS A 218 1.39 -38.38 -14.19
N THR A 219 0.45 -37.72 -13.52
CA THR A 219 -0.65 -36.99 -14.18
C THR A 219 -0.21 -35.64 -14.74
N ILE A 220 0.89 -35.10 -14.21
CA ILE A 220 1.53 -33.88 -14.67
C ILE A 220 3.04 -34.08 -14.83
N ALA A 221 3.65 -33.25 -15.68
CA ALA A 221 5.08 -33.22 -15.90
C ALA A 221 5.57 -31.76 -15.88
N LEU A 222 6.85 -31.57 -15.55
CA LEU A 222 7.49 -30.24 -15.48
C LEU A 222 8.64 -30.12 -16.47
N GLU A 223 8.82 -28.92 -17.00
CA GLU A 223 9.90 -28.59 -17.93
C GLU A 223 11.17 -28.16 -17.18
N GLY A 224 11.63 -29.00 -16.24
CA GLY A 224 12.82 -28.73 -15.42
C GLY A 224 12.70 -27.42 -14.64
N LEU A 225 13.79 -26.65 -14.59
CA LEU A 225 13.85 -25.38 -13.85
C LEU A 225 12.83 -24.35 -14.35
N PHE A 226 12.53 -24.33 -15.65
CA PHE A 226 11.52 -23.41 -16.21
C PHE A 226 10.14 -23.68 -15.58
N GLY A 227 9.74 -24.96 -15.53
CA GLY A 227 8.46 -25.37 -14.94
C GLY A 227 8.35 -25.01 -13.46
N TRP A 228 9.42 -25.21 -12.69
CA TRP A 228 9.46 -24.85 -11.27
C TRP A 228 9.31 -23.35 -11.03
N LEU A 229 10.03 -22.51 -11.79
CA LEU A 229 9.95 -21.06 -11.66
C LEU A 229 8.57 -20.54 -12.10
N ALA A 230 8.02 -21.05 -13.20
CA ALA A 230 6.71 -20.66 -13.69
C ALA A 230 5.57 -21.03 -12.73
N ILE A 231 5.60 -22.24 -12.15
CA ILE A 231 4.60 -22.64 -11.15
C ILE A 231 4.80 -21.87 -9.84
N GLY A 232 6.04 -21.68 -9.39
CA GLY A 232 6.33 -20.88 -8.21
C GLY A 232 5.79 -19.45 -8.33
N ALA A 233 6.06 -18.78 -9.45
CA ALA A 233 5.48 -17.48 -9.77
C ALA A 233 3.95 -17.52 -9.74
N GLY A 234 3.36 -18.53 -10.37
CA GLY A 234 1.91 -18.64 -10.44
C GLY A 234 1.23 -18.88 -9.09
N LEU A 235 1.83 -19.69 -8.21
CA LEU A 235 1.33 -19.88 -6.84
C LEU A 235 1.45 -18.60 -6.00
N LEU A 236 2.53 -17.83 -6.16
CA LEU A 236 2.66 -16.52 -5.51
C LEU A 236 1.59 -15.54 -5.98
N TYR A 237 1.28 -15.52 -7.29
CA TYR A 237 0.22 -14.67 -7.84
C TYR A 237 -1.15 -15.03 -7.28
N LEU A 238 -1.51 -16.32 -7.29
CA LEU A 238 -2.75 -16.79 -6.67
C LEU A 238 -2.79 -16.46 -5.17
N GLY A 239 -1.66 -16.61 -4.48
CA GLY A 239 -1.51 -16.28 -3.07
C GLY A 239 -1.76 -14.80 -2.77
N THR A 240 -1.25 -13.89 -3.61
CA THR A 240 -1.54 -12.45 -3.51
C THR A 240 -3.02 -12.17 -3.72
N GLY A 241 -3.67 -12.81 -4.70
CA GLY A 241 -5.11 -12.65 -4.91
C GLY A 241 -5.93 -13.09 -3.69
N LEU A 242 -5.58 -14.20 -3.07
CA LEU A 242 -6.25 -14.68 -1.85
C LEU A 242 -5.94 -13.82 -0.63
N MET A 243 -4.73 -13.27 -0.52
CA MET A 243 -4.37 -12.30 0.50
C MET A 243 -5.23 -11.03 0.38
N LEU A 244 -5.36 -10.49 -0.83
CA LEU A 244 -6.17 -9.30 -1.08
C LEU A 244 -7.66 -9.53 -0.81
N LEU A 245 -8.18 -10.72 -1.14
CA LEU A 245 -9.55 -11.11 -0.76
C LEU A 245 -9.76 -11.13 0.74
N LEU A 246 -8.81 -11.68 1.51
CA LEU A 246 -8.89 -11.69 2.97
C LEU A 246 -8.90 -10.25 3.52
N GLN A 247 -7.96 -9.40 3.10
CA GLN A 247 -7.87 -8.02 3.58
C GLN A 247 -9.11 -7.20 3.20
N THR A 248 -9.64 -7.40 1.98
CA THR A 248 -10.90 -6.78 1.57
C THR A 248 -12.06 -7.25 2.45
N ALA A 249 -12.14 -8.53 2.79
CA ALA A 249 -13.19 -9.05 3.67
C ALA A 249 -13.09 -8.47 5.09
N VAL A 250 -11.88 -8.35 5.64
CA VAL A 250 -11.64 -7.72 6.96
C VAL A 250 -12.08 -6.26 6.96
N ALA A 251 -11.69 -5.48 5.95
CA ALA A 251 -12.08 -4.08 5.85
C ALA A 251 -13.61 -3.91 5.69
N LEU A 252 -14.24 -4.72 4.83
CA LEU A 252 -15.70 -4.66 4.61
C LEU A 252 -16.53 -5.16 5.81
N GLU A 253 -15.94 -5.97 6.71
CA GLU A 253 -16.59 -6.32 7.97
C GLU A 253 -16.81 -5.08 8.84
N THR A 254 -15.89 -4.11 8.76
CA THR A 254 -15.92 -2.85 9.51
C THR A 254 -16.68 -1.74 8.77
N THR A 255 -16.43 -1.56 7.47
CA THR A 255 -17.00 -0.44 6.69
C THR A 255 -18.37 -0.75 6.10
N GLY A 256 -18.79 -2.01 6.11
CA GLY A 256 -19.91 -2.48 5.30
C GLY A 256 -19.58 -2.50 3.80
N LEU A 257 -20.60 -2.75 2.96
CA LEU A 257 -20.42 -2.88 1.51
C LEU A 257 -20.13 -1.52 0.85
N ASP A 258 -18.93 -1.37 0.30
CA ASP A 258 -18.49 -0.16 -0.39
C ASP A 258 -18.28 -0.39 -1.91
N PRO A 259 -18.80 0.47 -2.82
CA PRO A 259 -18.54 0.37 -4.25
C PRO A 259 -17.06 0.40 -4.65
N ALA A 260 -16.20 1.08 -3.89
CA ALA A 260 -14.76 1.15 -4.11
C ALA A 260 -14.07 -0.22 -3.95
N ALA A 261 -14.71 -1.18 -3.25
CA ALA A 261 -14.24 -2.56 -3.16
C ALA A 261 -14.14 -3.27 -4.52
N VAL A 262 -14.76 -2.75 -5.58
CA VAL A 262 -14.55 -3.23 -6.95
C VAL A 262 -13.06 -3.21 -7.33
N LEU A 263 -12.30 -2.21 -6.86
CA LEU A 263 -10.89 -2.08 -7.20
C LEU A 263 -10.04 -3.28 -6.73
N PRO A 264 -10.03 -3.67 -5.44
CA PRO A 264 -9.28 -4.85 -5.02
C PRO A 264 -9.77 -6.13 -5.71
N PHE A 265 -11.08 -6.29 -5.97
CA PHE A 265 -11.56 -7.44 -6.76
C PHE A 265 -10.99 -7.49 -8.19
N LEU A 266 -10.75 -6.34 -8.83
CA LEU A 266 -10.06 -6.31 -10.12
C LEU A 266 -8.62 -6.83 -10.00
N TYR A 267 -7.88 -6.41 -8.97
CA TYR A 267 -6.53 -6.92 -8.73
C TYR A 267 -6.50 -8.42 -8.40
N VAL A 268 -7.49 -8.91 -7.64
CA VAL A 268 -7.68 -10.36 -7.41
C VAL A 268 -7.84 -11.10 -8.74
N LEU A 269 -8.66 -10.58 -9.64
CA LEU A 269 -8.90 -11.19 -10.96
C LEU A 269 -7.63 -11.20 -11.81
N ILE A 270 -6.84 -10.11 -11.82
CA ILE A 270 -5.54 -10.05 -12.51
C ILE A 270 -4.62 -11.13 -11.96
N ALA A 271 -4.45 -11.17 -10.64
CA ALA A 271 -3.56 -12.11 -9.98
C ALA A 271 -3.98 -13.57 -10.27
N ALA A 272 -5.29 -13.86 -10.26
CA ALA A 272 -5.84 -15.16 -10.62
C ALA A 272 -5.54 -15.56 -12.07
N ILE A 273 -5.71 -14.63 -13.00
CA ILE A 273 -5.44 -14.84 -14.43
C ILE A 273 -3.95 -15.08 -14.66
N LEU A 274 -3.09 -14.17 -14.18
CA LEU A 274 -1.65 -14.29 -14.33
C LEU A 274 -1.14 -15.59 -13.69
N GLY A 275 -1.62 -15.92 -12.49
CA GLY A 275 -1.23 -17.13 -11.76
C GLY A 275 -1.62 -18.40 -12.50
N THR A 276 -2.84 -18.45 -13.03
CA THR A 276 -3.34 -19.57 -13.82
C THR A 276 -2.53 -19.77 -15.10
N PHE A 277 -2.21 -18.69 -15.83
CA PHE A 277 -1.39 -18.79 -17.04
C PHE A 277 0.05 -19.22 -16.73
N ALA A 278 0.66 -18.68 -15.67
CA ALA A 278 2.00 -19.06 -15.24
C ALA A 278 2.08 -20.56 -14.89
N ILE A 279 1.13 -21.07 -14.11
CA ILE A 279 1.05 -22.51 -13.78
C ILE A 279 0.87 -23.34 -15.03
N ARG A 280 -0.09 -22.97 -15.91
CA ARG A 280 -0.34 -23.71 -17.16
C ARG A 280 0.86 -23.77 -18.08
N THR A 281 1.64 -22.69 -18.15
CA THR A 281 2.86 -22.62 -18.95
C THR A 281 3.99 -23.46 -18.34
N GLY A 282 4.09 -23.54 -17.01
CA GLY A 282 5.10 -24.38 -16.35
C GLY A 282 4.83 -25.89 -16.43
N LEU A 283 3.58 -26.28 -16.66
CA LEU A 283 3.18 -27.67 -16.86
C LEU A 283 3.50 -28.13 -18.30
N ALA A 284 4.29 -29.19 -18.42
CA ALA A 284 4.68 -29.76 -19.71
C ALA A 284 3.47 -30.43 -20.38
N ARG A 285 2.92 -29.79 -21.42
CA ARG A 285 1.91 -30.45 -22.28
C ARG A 285 2.54 -31.21 -23.45
N ASN A 286 3.68 -30.76 -23.97
CA ASN A 286 4.33 -31.36 -25.15
C ASN A 286 5.87 -31.46 -25.09
N GLY A 287 6.48 -31.23 -23.92
CA GLY A 287 7.89 -31.49 -23.67
C GLY A 287 8.86 -30.51 -24.35
N ARG A 288 9.12 -29.39 -23.70
CA ARG A 288 10.34 -28.54 -23.66
C ARG A 288 9.93 -27.07 -23.62
N ALA A 289 10.69 -26.30 -22.84
CA ALA A 289 10.54 -24.85 -22.77
C ALA A 289 10.62 -24.28 -24.19
N SER A 290 9.53 -23.65 -24.61
CA SER A 290 9.38 -23.08 -25.94
C SER A 290 9.61 -21.57 -25.92
N LEU A 291 10.05 -21.01 -27.05
CA LEU A 291 10.20 -19.56 -27.22
C LEU A 291 8.91 -18.82 -26.85
N SER A 292 7.76 -19.35 -27.25
CA SER A 292 6.45 -18.76 -26.92
C SER A 292 6.13 -18.83 -25.42
N GLY A 293 6.50 -19.92 -24.75
CA GLY A 293 6.41 -20.04 -23.29
C GLY A 293 7.30 -19.04 -22.56
N GLY A 294 8.54 -18.86 -23.04
CA GLY A 294 9.47 -17.86 -22.52
C GLY A 294 8.95 -16.42 -22.68
N VAL A 295 8.51 -16.06 -23.88
CA VAL A 295 7.91 -14.74 -24.15
C VAL A 295 6.69 -14.51 -23.26
N LEU A 296 5.80 -15.50 -23.13
CA LEU A 296 4.63 -15.40 -22.27
C LEU A 296 5.02 -15.19 -20.80
N MET A 297 5.98 -15.94 -20.27
CA MET A 297 6.45 -15.76 -18.90
C MET A 297 7.12 -14.40 -18.68
N GLY A 298 7.85 -13.88 -19.67
CA GLY A 298 8.37 -12.51 -19.64
C GLY A 298 7.25 -11.46 -19.54
N VAL A 299 6.21 -11.58 -20.36
CA VAL A 299 5.02 -10.71 -20.29
C VAL A 299 4.33 -10.83 -18.94
N ILE A 300 4.10 -12.05 -18.45
CA ILE A 300 3.49 -12.33 -17.14
C ILE A 300 4.31 -11.72 -15.99
N GLY A 301 5.65 -11.74 -16.09
CA GLY A 301 6.53 -11.11 -15.12
C GLY A 301 6.41 -9.59 -15.13
N LEU A 302 6.41 -8.96 -16.31
CA LEU A 302 6.22 -7.51 -16.42
C LEU A 302 4.83 -7.09 -15.89
N LEU A 303 3.77 -7.78 -16.30
CA LEU A 303 2.42 -7.50 -15.82
C LEU A 303 2.31 -7.67 -14.31
N GLY A 304 2.84 -8.77 -13.77
CA GLY A 304 2.82 -9.02 -12.33
C GLY A 304 3.58 -7.95 -11.54
N LEU A 305 4.67 -7.40 -12.08
CA LEU A 305 5.40 -6.29 -11.46
C LEU A 305 4.54 -5.02 -11.38
N PHE A 306 3.84 -4.68 -12.47
CA PHE A 306 2.98 -3.50 -12.56
C PHE A 306 1.68 -3.62 -11.76
N THR A 307 1.23 -4.85 -11.48
CA THR A 307 0.02 -5.11 -10.69
C THR A 307 0.34 -5.71 -9.33
N TRP A 308 1.61 -5.65 -8.91
CA TRP A 308 2.10 -6.10 -7.60
C TRP A 308 1.73 -7.55 -7.24
N SER A 309 1.43 -8.37 -8.25
CA SER A 309 0.99 -9.74 -8.08
C SER A 309 2.18 -10.62 -7.73
N GLY A 310 2.07 -11.42 -6.66
CA GLY A 310 3.18 -12.23 -6.14
C GLY A 310 4.24 -11.43 -5.38
N LEU A 311 3.87 -10.24 -4.89
CA LEU A 311 4.82 -9.27 -4.35
C LEU A 311 5.93 -8.99 -5.39
N LEU A 312 7.18 -8.82 -4.96
CA LEU A 312 8.32 -8.69 -5.87
C LEU A 312 8.88 -10.04 -6.34
N LEU A 313 8.67 -11.11 -5.57
CA LEU A 313 9.28 -12.40 -5.86
C LEU A 313 8.63 -13.10 -7.07
N GLY A 314 7.30 -13.13 -7.14
CA GLY A 314 6.57 -13.75 -8.24
C GLY A 314 6.98 -13.20 -9.63
N PRO A 315 6.99 -11.87 -9.82
CA PRO A 315 7.43 -11.24 -11.07
C PRO A 315 8.87 -11.59 -11.44
N VAL A 316 9.79 -11.60 -10.47
CA VAL A 316 11.19 -11.98 -10.69
C VAL A 316 11.29 -13.44 -11.15
N LEU A 317 10.60 -14.37 -10.50
CA LEU A 317 10.59 -15.78 -10.91
C LEU A 317 10.02 -15.94 -12.33
N ALA A 318 8.96 -15.21 -12.68
CA ALA A 318 8.37 -15.23 -14.01
C ALA A 318 9.32 -14.66 -15.08
N LEU A 319 10.02 -13.56 -14.80
CA LEU A 319 11.00 -12.98 -15.72
C LEU A 319 12.19 -13.92 -15.95
N VAL A 320 12.72 -14.54 -14.89
CA VAL A 320 13.81 -15.52 -15.01
C VAL A 320 13.36 -16.74 -15.81
N ALA A 321 12.15 -17.24 -15.56
CA ALA A 321 11.55 -18.29 -16.40
C ALA A 321 11.46 -17.85 -17.87
N GLY A 322 11.06 -16.60 -18.11
CA GLY A 322 10.97 -16.02 -19.45
C GLY A 322 12.29 -16.05 -20.20
N VAL A 323 13.37 -15.58 -19.56
CA VAL A 323 14.73 -15.61 -20.13
C VAL A 323 15.17 -17.04 -20.45
N LEU A 324 14.94 -18.00 -19.53
CA LEU A 324 15.27 -19.41 -19.75
C LEU A 324 14.50 -20.04 -20.92
N GLY A 325 13.22 -19.69 -21.09
CA GLY A 325 12.39 -20.20 -22.18
C GLY A 325 12.80 -19.61 -23.54
N ILE A 326 13.15 -18.32 -23.59
CA ILE A 326 13.62 -17.67 -24.82
C ILE A 326 14.97 -18.25 -25.26
N GLY A 327 15.92 -18.37 -24.32
CA GLY A 327 17.25 -18.90 -24.62
C GLY A 327 17.25 -20.34 -25.16
N ARG A 328 16.34 -21.19 -24.65
CA ARG A 328 16.22 -22.59 -25.10
C ARG A 328 15.36 -22.79 -26.34
N GLY A 329 14.47 -21.85 -26.65
CA GLY A 329 13.58 -21.93 -27.80
C GLY A 329 14.17 -21.38 -29.11
N GLY A 330 15.38 -20.82 -29.06
CA GLY A 330 16.13 -20.34 -30.22
C GLY A 330 17.22 -21.31 -30.73
N GLU A 331 17.44 -22.43 -30.02
CA GLU A 331 18.30 -23.55 -30.43
C GLU A 331 17.48 -24.66 -31.11
#